data_AF-A0ABD2N2V3-F1
#
_entry.id   AF-A0ABD2N2V3-F1
#
_cell.length_a   1.000
_cell.length_b   1.000
_cell.length_c   1.000
_cell.angle_alpha   90.00
_cell.angle_beta   90.00
_cell.angle_gamma   90.00
#
_symmetry.space_group_name_H-M   'P 1'
#
loop_
_entity.id
_entity.type
_entity.pdbx_description
1 polymer ?
#
loop_
_entity_poly.entity_id
_entity_poly.type
_entity_poly.pdbx_seq_one_letter_code
_entity_poly.pdbx_strand_id
1 'polypeptide(L)'
;MKLEKLMKNPTKPVIIPERPKPKGVPSVPDFVRNVMGSSAGAGSGEFHVYRHLRRKEYARQKYMKEKGEREKLDEEYHMKLEANRLAAEAKTAKKRAKRLKRKQKGRNKKPKVEDSPQSESDSESEEELITSENTEVIKSEIDEQRKEDDNPEKPNEEKEIKESEPN
;
A
#
# COMPACT_ATOMS: atom_id res chain seq x y z
N MET A 1 8.58 40.05 5.42
CA MET A 1 7.73 39.53 6.51
C MET A 1 6.34 39.17 5.98
N LYS A 2 6.02 37.87 5.85
CA LYS A 2 4.67 37.42 5.43
C LYS A 2 3.63 37.50 6.56
N LEU A 3 4.09 37.36 7.81
CA LEU A 3 3.26 37.39 9.02
C LEU A 3 2.70 38.80 9.30
N GLU A 4 3.56 39.83 9.30
CA GLU A 4 3.14 41.23 9.48
C GLU A 4 2.06 41.65 8.47
N LYS A 5 2.19 41.20 7.22
CA LYS A 5 1.19 41.45 6.16
C LYS A 5 -0.15 40.77 6.42
N LEU A 6 -0.13 39.60 7.08
CA LEU A 6 -1.33 38.86 7.47
C LEU A 6 -2.01 39.51 8.69
N MET A 7 -1.21 39.95 9.67
CA MET A 7 -1.67 40.61 10.90
C MET A 7 -2.17 42.03 10.67
N LYS A 8 -1.77 42.69 9.57
CA LYS A 8 -2.29 44.01 9.18
C LYS A 8 -3.81 44.02 8.97
N ASN A 9 -4.42 42.89 8.60
CA ASN A 9 -5.87 42.76 8.36
C ASN A 9 -6.40 41.43 8.92
N PRO A 10 -6.64 41.31 10.24
CA PRO A 10 -7.03 40.05 10.88
C PRO A 10 -8.46 39.60 10.53
N THR A 11 -9.31 40.51 10.05
CA THR A 11 -10.71 40.22 9.66
C THR A 11 -10.82 39.62 8.25
N LYS A 12 -9.75 39.69 7.44
CA LYS A 12 -9.77 39.16 6.08
C LYS A 12 -9.52 37.65 6.10
N PRO A 13 -10.42 36.81 5.55
CA PRO A 13 -10.20 35.38 5.49
C PRO A 13 -8.97 35.07 4.63
N VAL A 14 -8.12 34.18 5.13
CA VAL A 14 -6.91 33.73 4.46
C VAL A 14 -7.27 32.55 3.57
N ILE A 15 -7.02 32.67 2.26
CA ILE A 15 -7.22 31.58 1.32
C ILE A 15 -6.02 30.65 1.41
N ILE A 16 -6.20 29.51 2.09
CA ILE A 16 -5.23 28.41 2.06
C ILE A 16 -5.47 27.65 0.76
N PRO A 17 -4.47 27.49 -0.11
CA PRO A 17 -4.65 26.76 -1.35
C PRO A 17 -5.00 25.31 -1.03
N GLU A 18 -6.05 24.80 -1.66
CA GLU A 18 -6.39 23.38 -1.62
C GLU A 18 -5.29 22.55 -2.29
N ARG A 19 -5.17 21.28 -1.88
CA ARG A 19 -4.20 20.36 -2.50
C ARG A 19 -4.52 20.23 -4.00
N PRO A 20 -3.50 20.26 -4.87
CA PRO A 20 -3.73 20.14 -6.31
C PRO A 20 -4.38 18.79 -6.62
N LYS A 21 -5.47 18.82 -7.38
CA LYS A 21 -6.13 17.59 -7.83
C LYS A 21 -5.18 16.82 -8.76
N PRO A 22 -5.13 15.48 -8.66
CA PRO A 22 -4.33 14.68 -9.57
C PRO A 22 -4.82 14.93 -11.01
N LYS A 23 -3.88 15.07 -11.94
CA LYS A 23 -4.23 15.21 -13.36
C LYS A 23 -4.89 13.90 -13.81
N GLY A 24 -6.17 13.96 -14.18
CA GLY A 24 -6.90 12.82 -14.72
C GLY A 24 -6.70 12.66 -16.22
N VAL A 25 -7.17 11.54 -16.75
CA VAL A 25 -7.32 11.36 -18.20
C VAL A 25 -8.37 12.36 -18.73
N PRO A 26 -8.15 12.99 -19.90
CA PRO A 26 -9.15 13.88 -20.47
C PRO A 26 -10.42 13.07 -20.78
N SER A 27 -11.58 13.61 -20.40
CA SER A 27 -12.87 13.01 -20.75
C SER A 27 -13.06 13.01 -22.27
N VAL A 28 -13.53 11.89 -22.80
CA VAL A 28 -13.84 11.72 -24.22
C VAL A 28 -15.23 12.31 -24.48
N PRO A 29 -15.43 13.17 -25.49
CA PRO A 29 -16.75 13.68 -25.83
C PRO A 29 -17.67 12.55 -26.32
N ASP A 30 -18.94 12.58 -25.90
CA ASP A 30 -19.93 11.55 -26.26
C ASP A 30 -20.26 11.55 -27.76
N PHE A 31 -20.30 12.73 -28.39
CA PHE A 31 -20.67 12.88 -29.79
C PHE A 31 -19.63 13.68 -30.57
N VAL A 32 -19.08 13.05 -31.61
CA VAL A 32 -18.28 13.72 -32.62
C VAL A 32 -19.21 14.14 -33.76
N ARG A 33 -19.38 15.45 -33.95
CA ARG A 33 -20.32 16.01 -34.94
C ARG A 33 -19.74 16.09 -36.36
N ASN A 34 -18.42 16.07 -36.49
CA ASN A 34 -17.72 16.35 -37.74
C ASN A 34 -17.14 15.07 -38.36
N VAL A 35 -17.90 13.97 -38.30
CA VAL A 35 -17.47 12.69 -38.87
C VAL A 35 -17.79 12.69 -40.36
N MET A 36 -16.75 12.51 -41.18
CA MET A 36 -16.92 12.34 -42.63
C MET A 36 -17.36 10.89 -42.92
N GLY A 37 -18.09 10.67 -44.02
CA GLY A 37 -18.62 9.33 -44.35
C GLY A 37 -17.55 8.26 -44.48
N SER A 38 -17.90 7.00 -44.18
CA SER A 38 -16.93 5.89 -44.07
C SER A 38 -16.16 5.58 -45.37
N SER A 39 -16.74 5.90 -46.53
CA SER A 39 -16.10 5.73 -47.85
C SER A 39 -15.41 6.99 -48.38
N ALA A 40 -15.38 8.07 -47.58
CA ALA A 40 -14.71 9.29 -47.99
C ALA A 40 -13.19 9.13 -47.92
N GLY A 41 -12.47 9.73 -48.87
CA GLY A 41 -11.01 9.71 -48.89
C GLY A 41 -10.36 10.48 -47.73
N ALA A 42 -9.06 10.30 -47.55
CA ALA A 42 -8.30 11.03 -46.54
C ALA A 42 -8.25 12.53 -46.85
N GLY A 43 -8.82 13.35 -45.96
CA GLY A 43 -8.73 14.82 -46.04
C GLY A 43 -7.40 15.36 -45.51
N SER A 44 -7.09 16.62 -45.84
CA SER A 44 -5.86 17.30 -45.37
C SER A 44 -5.77 17.47 -43.84
N GLY A 45 -6.92 17.48 -43.15
CA GLY A 45 -6.99 17.58 -41.69
C GLY A 45 -6.86 16.25 -40.95
N GLU A 46 -7.01 15.11 -41.63
CA GLU A 46 -7.11 13.78 -41.00
C GLU A 46 -5.83 13.40 -40.25
N PHE A 47 -4.68 13.76 -40.82
CA PHE A 47 -3.38 13.55 -40.17
C PHE A 47 -3.29 14.23 -38.80
N HIS A 48 -3.79 15.47 -38.70
CA HIS A 48 -3.75 16.19 -37.43
C HIS A 48 -4.73 15.61 -36.41
N VAL A 49 -5.91 15.17 -36.85
CA VAL A 49 -6.87 14.46 -36.00
C VAL A 49 -6.24 13.22 -35.40
N TYR A 50 -5.66 12.34 -36.22
CA TYR A 50 -4.95 11.14 -35.75
C TYR A 50 -3.80 11.48 -34.79
N ARG A 51 -2.96 12.46 -35.14
CA ARG A 51 -1.84 12.89 -34.28
C ARG A 51 -2.31 13.33 -32.89
N HIS A 52 -3.40 14.10 -32.82
CA HIS A 52 -3.97 14.54 -31.54
C HIS A 52 -4.59 13.39 -30.76
N LEU A 53 -5.33 12.51 -31.44
CA LEU A 53 -5.97 11.33 -30.84
C LEU A 53 -4.92 10.37 -30.28
N ARG A 54 -3.88 10.05 -31.05
CA ARG A 54 -2.77 9.18 -30.63
C ARG A 54 -2.06 9.73 -29.39
N ARG A 55 -1.79 11.04 -29.35
CA ARG A 55 -1.17 11.68 -28.18
C ARG A 55 -2.08 11.57 -26.94
N LYS A 56 -3.39 11.79 -27.10
CA LYS A 56 -4.37 11.62 -26.01
C LYS A 56 -4.40 10.17 -25.52
N GLU A 57 -4.41 9.21 -26.45
CA GLU A 57 -4.46 7.79 -26.10
C GLU A 57 -3.18 7.32 -25.40
N TYR A 58 -2.00 7.74 -25.87
CA TYR A 58 -0.74 7.43 -25.18
C TYR A 58 -0.66 8.04 -23.79
N ALA A 59 -1.11 9.28 -23.63
CA ALA A 59 -1.20 9.90 -22.32
C ALA A 59 -2.19 9.14 -21.40
N ARG A 60 -3.32 8.68 -21.94
CA ARG A 60 -4.32 7.88 -21.22
C ARG A 60 -3.74 6.53 -20.78
N GLN A 61 -3.11 5.79 -21.69
CA GLN A 61 -2.50 4.50 -21.40
C GLN A 61 -1.36 4.63 -20.37
N LYS A 62 -0.50 5.64 -20.53
CA LYS A 62 0.57 5.93 -19.57
C LYS A 62 0.00 6.21 -18.17
N TYR A 63 -1.01 7.07 -18.07
CA TYR A 63 -1.66 7.36 -16.80
C TYR A 63 -2.27 6.11 -16.15
N MET A 64 -2.95 5.25 -16.91
CA MET A 64 -3.55 4.04 -16.36
C MET A 64 -2.49 3.05 -15.85
N LYS A 65 -1.37 2.91 -16.57
CA LYS A 65 -0.24 2.07 -16.13
C LYS A 65 0.40 2.62 -14.84
N GLU A 66 0.78 3.89 -14.83
CA GLU A 66 1.39 4.54 -13.66
C GLU A 66 0.46 4.51 -12.43
N LYS A 67 -0.85 4.72 -12.63
CA LYS A 67 -1.84 4.64 -11.57
C LYS A 67 -1.94 3.23 -11.01
N GLY A 68 -2.02 2.21 -11.88
CA GLY A 68 -2.09 0.82 -11.46
C GLY A 68 -0.84 0.33 -10.74
N GLU A 69 0.35 0.72 -11.21
CA GLU A 69 1.61 0.43 -10.52
C GLU A 69 1.67 1.08 -9.13
N ARG A 70 1.27 2.34 -9.02
CA ARG A 70 1.24 3.04 -7.73
C ARG A 70 0.25 2.40 -6.75
N GLU A 71 -0.96 2.06 -7.21
CA GLU A 71 -1.99 1.44 -6.36
C GLU A 71 -1.51 0.08 -5.83
N LYS A 72 -0.89 -0.75 -6.68
CA LYS A 72 -0.29 -2.03 -6.24
C LYS A 72 0.78 -1.83 -5.16
N LEU A 73 1.71 -0.90 -5.38
CA LEU A 73 2.79 -0.63 -4.41
C LEU A 73 2.24 -0.08 -3.08
N ASP A 74 1.21 0.76 -3.14
CA ASP A 74 0.56 1.30 -1.94
C ASP A 74 -0.17 0.17 -1.17
N GLU A 75 -0.89 -0.71 -1.87
CA GLU A 75 -1.56 -1.87 -1.27
C GLU A 75 -0.57 -2.83 -0.60
N GLU A 76 0.52 -3.18 -1.28
CA GLU A 76 1.60 -4.02 -0.73
C GLU A 76 2.23 -3.38 0.51
N TYR A 77 2.45 -2.07 0.47
CA TYR A 77 2.99 -1.32 1.60
C TYR A 77 2.04 -1.36 2.81
N HIS A 78 0.74 -1.13 2.59
CA HIS A 78 -0.28 -1.17 3.64
C HIS A 78 -0.41 -2.58 4.24
N MET A 79 -0.46 -3.61 3.41
CA MET A 79 -0.49 -5.02 3.85
C MET A 79 0.71 -5.34 4.73
N LYS A 80 1.92 -4.93 4.32
CA LYS A 80 3.14 -5.15 5.11
C LYS A 80 3.13 -4.40 6.44
N LEU A 81 2.60 -3.17 6.46
CA LEU A 81 2.48 -2.37 7.68
C LEU A 81 1.51 -3.04 8.68
N GLU A 82 0.36 -3.51 8.20
CA GLU A 82 -0.63 -4.21 9.02
C GLU A 82 -0.11 -5.53 9.56
N ALA A 83 0.55 -6.34 8.72
CA ALA A 83 1.17 -7.59 9.15
C ALA A 83 2.21 -7.36 10.26
N ASN A 84 3.07 -6.34 10.12
CA ASN A 84 4.05 -5.98 11.13
C ASN A 84 3.38 -5.51 12.44
N ARG A 85 2.31 -4.73 12.33
CA ARG A 85 1.53 -4.27 13.48
C ARG A 85 0.91 -5.46 14.23
N LEU A 86 0.24 -6.37 13.52
CA LEU A 86 -0.36 -7.57 14.11
C LEU A 86 0.69 -8.47 14.76
N ALA A 87 1.84 -8.68 14.12
CA ALA A 87 2.93 -9.46 14.70
C ALA A 87 3.49 -8.83 15.99
N ALA A 88 3.64 -7.50 16.03
CA ALA A 88 4.07 -6.78 17.23
C ALA A 88 3.01 -6.83 18.35
N GLU A 89 1.73 -6.68 18.00
CA GLU A 89 0.60 -6.78 18.93
C GLU A 89 0.48 -8.19 19.51
N ALA A 90 0.61 -9.25 18.70
CA ALA A 90 0.59 -10.64 19.16
C ALA A 90 1.73 -10.94 20.14
N LYS A 91 2.97 -10.51 19.83
CA LYS A 91 4.13 -10.64 20.74
C LYS A 91 3.88 -9.90 22.05
N THR A 92 3.35 -8.68 21.98
CA THR A 92 3.06 -7.85 23.16
C THR A 92 1.93 -8.44 24.00
N ALA A 93 0.87 -8.95 23.37
CA ALA A 93 -0.27 -9.59 24.01
C ALA A 93 0.15 -10.87 24.75
N LYS A 94 0.97 -11.72 24.12
CA LYS A 94 1.54 -12.93 24.77
C LYS A 94 2.35 -12.56 26.02
N LYS A 95 3.24 -11.57 25.93
CA LYS A 95 4.03 -11.09 27.07
C LYS A 95 3.15 -10.46 28.16
N ARG A 96 2.15 -9.66 27.79
CA ARG A 96 1.19 -9.04 28.71
C ARG A 96 0.36 -10.10 29.44
N ALA A 97 -0.12 -11.13 28.74
CA ALA A 97 -0.85 -12.25 29.33
C ALA A 97 0.00 -13.04 30.35
N LYS A 98 1.28 -13.31 30.05
CA LYS A 98 2.21 -13.95 31.01
C LYS A 98 2.36 -13.11 32.28
N ARG A 99 2.55 -11.79 32.15
CA ARG A 99 2.65 -10.85 33.29
C ARG A 99 1.36 -10.79 34.12
N LEU A 100 0.19 -10.74 33.47
CA LEU A 100 -1.11 -10.74 34.16
C LEU A 100 -1.35 -12.03 34.94
N LYS A 101 -1.05 -13.20 34.34
CA LYS A 101 -1.11 -14.49 35.04
C LYS A 101 -0.19 -14.53 36.26
N ARG A 102 1.06 -14.05 36.16
CA ARG A 102 2.00 -13.94 37.29
C ARG A 102 1.47 -12.99 38.37
N LYS A 103 0.92 -11.82 37.99
CA LYS A 103 0.32 -10.85 38.92
C LYS A 103 -0.89 -11.45 39.65
N GLN A 104 -1.77 -12.17 38.97
CA GLN A 104 -2.92 -12.86 39.59
C GLN A 104 -2.46 -13.94 40.57
N LYS A 105 -1.51 -14.81 40.18
CA LYS A 105 -0.93 -15.81 41.09
C LYS A 105 -0.28 -15.17 42.33
N GLY A 106 0.45 -14.06 42.15
CA GLY A 106 1.04 -13.31 43.26
C GLY A 106 0.01 -12.64 44.18
N ARG A 107 -1.13 -12.19 43.67
CA ARG A 107 -2.24 -11.66 44.49
C ARG A 107 -2.94 -12.76 45.30
N ASN A 108 -3.12 -13.95 44.72
CA ASN A 108 -3.76 -15.09 45.41
C ASN A 108 -2.85 -15.71 46.48
N LYS A 109 -1.52 -15.50 46.39
CA LYS A 109 -0.54 -15.96 47.38
C LYS A 109 -0.24 -14.93 48.48
N LYS A 110 -0.78 -13.71 48.41
CA LYS A 110 -0.68 -12.76 49.54
C LYS A 110 -1.76 -13.11 50.56
N PRO A 111 -1.40 -13.61 51.75
CA PRO A 111 -2.36 -13.69 52.84
C PRO A 111 -2.82 -12.26 53.19
N LYS A 112 -4.08 -12.10 53.59
CA LYS A 112 -4.50 -10.96 54.41
C LYS A 112 -3.60 -10.99 55.65
N VAL A 113 -2.62 -10.10 55.72
CA VAL A 113 -1.88 -9.86 56.96
C VAL A 113 -2.49 -8.59 57.53
N GLU A 114 -3.41 -8.80 58.47
CA GLU A 114 -3.45 -7.94 59.65
C GLU A 114 -2.14 -8.17 60.40
N ASP A 115 -1.40 -7.08 60.53
CA ASP A 115 -0.34 -6.78 61.50
C ASP A 115 1.02 -7.52 61.49
N SER A 116 2.06 -6.68 61.66
CA SER A 116 3.48 -6.92 61.98
C SER A 116 4.54 -7.15 60.85
N PRO A 117 5.78 -6.61 61.01
CA PRO A 117 6.76 -6.43 59.94
C PRO A 117 7.98 -7.39 59.99
N GLN A 118 8.76 -7.36 58.89
CA GLN A 118 10.06 -7.99 58.61
C GLN A 118 10.07 -9.43 58.08
N SER A 119 10.43 -9.57 56.79
CA SER A 119 11.62 -10.34 56.39
C SER A 119 11.90 -10.14 54.90
N GLU A 120 13.08 -9.60 54.62
CA GLU A 120 13.78 -9.65 53.33
C GLU A 120 13.89 -11.11 52.86
N SER A 121 13.53 -11.39 51.59
CA SER A 121 13.92 -12.62 50.90
C SER A 121 14.04 -12.34 49.42
N ASP A 122 15.31 -12.26 49.03
CA ASP A 122 15.86 -12.43 47.71
C ASP A 122 15.25 -13.62 46.96
N SER A 123 15.01 -13.47 45.66
CA SER A 123 14.61 -14.57 44.77
C SER A 123 15.02 -14.22 43.35
N GLU A 124 16.26 -14.61 43.07
CA GLU A 124 16.94 -14.56 41.79
C GLU A 124 16.16 -15.25 40.65
N SER A 125 16.19 -14.59 39.50
CA SER A 125 16.62 -15.13 38.20
C SER A 125 16.19 -16.54 37.81
N GLU A 126 15.14 -16.64 36.98
CA GLU A 126 15.04 -17.67 35.95
C GLU A 126 14.77 -17.00 34.59
N GLU A 127 15.86 -16.73 33.86
CA GLU A 127 15.82 -16.52 32.41
C GLU A 127 15.73 -17.89 31.73
N GLU A 128 14.50 -18.33 31.42
CA GLU A 128 14.31 -19.43 30.48
C GLU A 128 14.58 -18.94 29.06
N LEU A 129 15.72 -19.41 28.54
CA LEU A 129 16.17 -19.38 27.15
C LEU A 129 15.01 -19.68 26.17
N ILE A 130 14.72 -18.73 25.30
CA ILE A 130 13.93 -18.97 24.10
C ILE A 130 14.85 -19.75 23.15
N THR A 131 14.63 -21.06 23.02
CA THR A 131 15.40 -21.93 22.13
C THR A 131 15.28 -21.45 20.68
N SER A 132 16.43 -21.40 20.00
CA SER A 132 16.64 -20.96 18.61
C SER A 132 15.84 -21.75 17.57
N GLU A 133 15.36 -22.94 17.93
CA GLU A 133 14.61 -23.83 17.05
C GLU A 133 13.23 -23.26 16.66
N ASN A 134 12.54 -22.54 17.56
CA ASN A 134 11.21 -21.98 17.24
C ASN A 134 11.25 -20.76 16.32
N THR A 135 12.39 -20.10 16.20
CA THR A 135 12.57 -18.96 15.29
C THR A 135 12.92 -19.39 13.87
N GLU A 136 13.52 -20.57 13.69
CA GLU A 136 13.86 -21.10 12.37
C GLU A 136 12.64 -21.68 11.66
N VAL A 137 11.75 -22.38 12.39
CA VAL A 137 10.50 -22.95 11.82
C VAL A 137 9.56 -21.86 11.29
N ILE A 138 9.43 -20.74 12.01
CA ILE A 138 8.59 -19.61 11.56
C ILE A 138 9.23 -18.89 10.37
N LYS A 139 10.57 -18.90 10.25
CA LYS A 139 11.27 -18.27 9.14
C LYS A 139 11.21 -19.11 7.86
N SER A 140 11.24 -20.45 7.97
CA SER A 140 11.10 -21.36 6.84
C SER A 140 9.67 -21.37 6.27
N GLU A 141 8.63 -21.34 7.11
CA GLU A 141 7.24 -21.29 6.63
C GLU A 141 6.91 -19.98 5.88
N ILE A 142 7.56 -18.86 6.24
CA ILE A 142 7.39 -17.56 5.56
C ILE A 142 8.17 -17.51 4.23
N ASP A 143 9.30 -18.22 4.11
CA ASP A 143 10.10 -18.24 2.89
C ASP A 143 9.56 -19.21 1.83
N GLU A 144 8.87 -20.29 2.23
CA GLU A 144 8.18 -21.19 1.30
C GLU A 144 6.95 -20.52 0.64
N GLN A 145 6.19 -19.71 1.39
CA GLN A 145 5.09 -18.93 0.81
C GLN A 145 5.55 -17.83 -0.16
N ARG A 146 6.81 -17.38 -0.11
CA ARG A 146 7.34 -16.37 -1.05
C ARG A 146 7.74 -16.93 -2.41
N LYS A 147 7.89 -18.26 -2.54
CA LYS A 147 8.36 -18.89 -3.79
C LYS A 147 7.23 -19.34 -4.73
N GLU A 148 5.98 -19.36 -4.27
CA GLU A 148 4.84 -19.74 -5.12
C GLU A 148 4.27 -18.55 -5.92
N ASP A 149 4.46 -17.31 -5.47
CA ASP A 149 3.85 -16.12 -6.11
C ASP A 149 4.75 -15.39 -7.13
N ASP A 150 6.01 -15.80 -7.32
CA ASP A 150 6.96 -15.16 -8.25
C ASP A 150 7.24 -16.05 -9.47
N ASN A 151 6.16 -16.47 -10.15
CA ASN A 151 6.25 -17.04 -11.50
C ASN A 151 5.80 -15.96 -12.51
N PRO A 152 6.73 -15.27 -13.20
CA PRO A 152 6.35 -14.38 -14.30
C PRO A 152 5.94 -15.23 -15.50
N GLU A 153 4.65 -15.55 -15.56
CA GLU A 153 3.99 -16.15 -16.71
C GLU A 153 4.13 -15.18 -17.90
N LYS A 154 5.13 -15.43 -18.74
CA LYS A 154 5.25 -14.81 -20.07
C LYS A 154 4.07 -15.28 -20.91
N PRO A 155 3.25 -14.39 -21.51
CA PRO A 155 2.35 -14.83 -22.56
C PRO A 155 3.18 -15.08 -23.84
N ASN A 156 3.50 -16.36 -24.06
CA ASN A 156 3.68 -16.90 -25.41
C ASN A 156 2.27 -17.09 -25.99
N GLU A 157 1.93 -16.32 -27.01
CA GLU A 157 0.93 -16.75 -28.00
C GLU A 157 1.53 -16.56 -29.39
N GLU A 158 1.14 -17.48 -30.25
CA GLU A 158 1.94 -18.06 -31.30
C GLU A 158 1.90 -17.29 -32.62
N LYS A 159 2.85 -17.68 -33.46
CA LYS A 159 3.00 -17.35 -34.87
C LYS A 159 1.90 -18.03 -35.71
N GLU A 160 1.84 -17.56 -36.96
CA GLU A 160 1.13 -18.06 -38.15
C GLU A 160 -0.23 -17.39 -38.38
N ILE A 161 -0.46 -16.71 -39.51
CA ILE A 161 -0.35 -17.26 -40.86
C ILE A 161 0.35 -16.27 -41.82
N LYS A 162 1.34 -16.78 -42.55
CA LYS A 162 1.78 -16.23 -43.84
C LYS A 162 0.77 -16.71 -44.89
N GLU A 163 0.09 -15.80 -45.57
CA GLU A 163 -0.45 -16.06 -46.91
C GLU A 163 -0.06 -14.91 -47.84
N SER A 164 0.84 -15.25 -48.77
CA SER A 164 1.01 -14.80 -50.16
C SER A 164 0.50 -13.41 -50.60
N GLU A 165 1.44 -12.59 -51.07
CA GLU A 165 1.32 -11.62 -52.19
C GLU A 165 0.50 -12.18 -53.40
N PRO A 166 -0.10 -11.36 -54.31
CA PRO A 166 0.55 -10.20 -54.96
C PRO A 166 -0.33 -9.00 -55.42
N ASN A 167 0.27 -7.80 -55.40
CA ASN A 167 0.38 -6.80 -56.49
C ASN A 167 0.78 -5.42 -55.95
#